data_AF-A0A238ZE55-F1
#
_entry.id   AF-A0A238ZE55-F1
#
_cell.length_a   1.000
_cell.length_b   1.000
_cell.length_c   1.000
_cell.angle_alpha   90.00
_cell.angle_beta   90.00
_cell.angle_gamma   90.00
#
_symmetry.space_group_name_H-M   'P 1'
#
loop_
_entity.id
_entity.type
_entity.pdbx_description
1 polymer ?
#
loop_
_entity_poly.entity_id
_entity_poly.type
_entity_poly.pdbx_seq_one_letter_code
_entity_poly.pdbx_strand_id
1 'polypeptide(L)'
;MSVPWRSAADALAETLRRHDAAPDAVHDVGAAWDAFAEFLAVEVDGVMEADGDGFIVEWGRWDWNDDLPALSFGRLLAVRDTGGDGDSAHRQPEYWKVELQLCFAEDPAWAELDDLGLQDTGFDHHAIGAPRTAALAETLRLIQSYPQLAAMWRATPVRSAVASERAG
;
A
#
# COMPACT_ATOMS: atom_id res chain seq x y z
N MET A 1 18.71 -5.49 6.00
CA MET A 1 18.37 -4.95 7.33
C MET A 1 16.89 -5.14 7.46
N SER A 2 16.43 -5.87 8.48
CA SER A 2 15.02 -6.15 8.71
C SER A 2 14.40 -5.14 9.66
N VAL A 3 13.08 -4.95 9.56
CA VAL A 3 12.30 -4.14 10.50
C VAL A 3 11.25 -5.00 11.20
N PRO A 4 10.99 -4.83 12.50
CA PRO A 4 9.84 -5.47 13.15
C PRO A 4 8.54 -5.05 12.48
N TRP A 5 7.59 -5.98 12.26
CA TRP A 5 6.31 -5.66 11.62
C TRP A 5 5.54 -4.53 12.30
N ARG A 6 5.66 -4.40 13.63
CA ARG A 6 5.03 -3.31 14.40
C ARG A 6 5.57 -1.92 14.06
N SER A 7 6.78 -1.85 13.50
CA SER A 7 7.44 -0.62 13.08
C SER A 7 7.38 -0.42 11.56
N ALA A 8 6.68 -1.27 10.82
CA ALA A 8 6.63 -1.20 9.37
C ALA A 8 5.97 0.10 8.87
N ALA A 9 4.96 0.64 9.58
CA ALA A 9 4.38 1.95 9.27
C ALA A 9 5.38 3.09 9.43
N ASP A 10 6.16 3.07 10.52
CA ASP A 10 7.21 4.06 10.76
C ASP A 10 8.32 3.97 9.70
N ALA A 11 8.65 2.75 9.27
CA ALA A 11 9.62 2.51 8.21
C ALA A 11 9.14 3.04 6.84
N LEU A 12 7.85 2.89 6.51
CA LEU A 12 7.25 3.51 5.33
C LEU A 12 7.27 5.04 5.44
N ALA A 13 6.83 5.59 6.57
CA ALA A 13 6.83 7.03 6.82
C ALA A 13 8.24 7.64 6.70
N GLU A 14 9.26 6.97 7.22
CA GLU A 14 10.65 7.41 7.10
C GLU A 14 11.17 7.29 5.65
N THR A 15 10.77 6.25 4.93
CA THR A 15 11.15 6.09 3.52
C THR A 15 10.52 7.18 2.66
N LEU A 16 9.26 7.53 2.91
CA LEU A 16 8.60 8.66 2.24
C LEU A 16 9.38 9.97 2.44
N ARG A 17 9.79 10.28 3.68
CA ARG A 17 10.58 11.50 3.96
C ARG A 17 11.91 11.54 3.20
N ARG A 18 12.56 10.39 2.99
CA ARG A 18 13.81 10.30 2.22
C ARG A 18 13.62 10.57 0.73
N HIS A 19 12.40 10.42 0.22
CA HIS A 19 11.99 10.75 -1.16
C HIS A 19 11.27 12.10 -1.25
N ASP A 20 11.45 12.98 -0.26
CA ASP A 20 10.81 14.30 -0.19
C ASP A 20 9.26 14.24 -0.20
N ALA A 21 8.68 13.10 0.19
CA ALA A 21 7.24 12.92 0.36
C ALA A 21 6.90 12.96 1.86
N ALA A 22 6.16 13.98 2.30
CA ALA A 22 5.67 14.04 3.67
C ALA A 22 4.51 13.03 3.86
N PRO A 23 4.56 12.10 4.83
CA PRO A 23 3.51 11.08 5.00
C PRO A 23 2.08 11.64 5.14
N ASP A 24 1.95 12.80 5.76
CA ASP A 24 0.70 13.54 6.02
C ASP A 24 0.39 14.64 4.98
N ALA A 25 1.31 14.89 4.05
CA ALA A 25 1.18 15.91 3.01
C ALA A 25 1.93 15.53 1.73
N VAL A 26 1.63 14.36 1.16
CA VAL A 26 2.22 13.93 -0.11
C VAL A 26 1.78 14.88 -1.23
N HIS A 27 2.74 15.39 -1.99
CA HIS A 27 2.49 16.29 -3.13
C HIS A 27 2.80 15.68 -4.50
N ASP A 28 3.62 14.62 -4.52
CA ASP A 28 4.05 13.90 -5.72
C ASP A 28 3.78 12.40 -5.53
N VAL A 29 2.84 11.87 -6.32
CA VAL A 29 2.46 10.45 -6.26
C VAL A 29 3.60 9.55 -6.77
N GLY A 30 4.40 10.01 -7.72
CA GLY A 30 5.56 9.27 -8.23
C GLY A 30 6.65 9.12 -7.16
N ALA A 31 6.98 10.19 -6.45
CA ALA A 31 7.93 10.11 -5.34
C ALA A 31 7.43 9.21 -4.20
N ALA A 32 6.12 9.26 -3.90
CA ALA A 32 5.50 8.37 -2.93
C ALA A 32 5.52 6.90 -3.38
N TRP A 33 5.34 6.63 -4.66
CA TRP A 33 5.45 5.30 -5.24
C TRP A 33 6.89 4.76 -5.18
N ASP A 34 7.89 5.57 -5.51
CA ASP A 34 9.29 5.17 -5.43
C ASP A 34 9.70 4.85 -3.98
N ALA A 35 9.23 5.66 -3.03
CA ALA A 35 9.39 5.37 -1.61
C ALA A 35 8.69 4.06 -1.19
N PHE A 36 7.47 3.83 -1.66
CA PHE A 36 6.74 2.59 -1.38
C PHE A 36 7.44 1.36 -1.98
N ALA A 37 7.93 1.46 -3.22
CA ALA A 37 8.70 0.41 -3.87
C ALA A 37 10.00 0.09 -3.12
N GLU A 38 10.69 1.10 -2.60
CA GLU A 38 11.85 0.91 -1.74
C GLU A 38 11.48 0.23 -0.41
N PHE A 39 10.39 0.68 0.22
CA PHE A 39 9.88 0.07 1.45
C PHE A 39 9.52 -1.42 1.24
N LEU A 40 8.93 -1.77 0.10
CA LEU A 40 8.61 -3.16 -0.25
C LEU A 40 9.84 -4.06 -0.43
N ALA A 41 11.04 -3.48 -0.60
CA ALA A 41 12.30 -4.22 -0.62
C ALA A 41 12.88 -4.47 0.78
N VAL A 42 12.31 -3.87 1.83
CA VAL A 42 12.74 -4.08 3.22
C VAL A 42 12.15 -5.38 3.75
N GLU A 43 13.01 -6.24 4.31
CA GLU A 43 12.59 -7.46 5.02
C GLU A 43 11.85 -7.10 6.31
N VAL A 44 10.74 -7.79 6.59
CA VAL A 44 9.94 -7.54 7.78
C VAL A 44 9.98 -8.76 8.71
N ASP A 45 10.43 -8.55 9.94
CA ASP A 45 10.50 -9.59 10.96
C ASP A 45 9.12 -9.90 11.52
N GLY A 46 8.84 -11.19 11.71
CA GLY A 46 7.59 -11.70 12.30
C GLY A 46 6.51 -12.05 11.29
N VAL A 47 6.76 -11.88 9.99
CA VAL A 47 5.92 -12.40 8.91
C VAL A 47 6.06 -13.93 8.85
N MET A 48 4.91 -14.61 8.78
CA MET A 48 4.81 -16.05 8.58
C MET A 48 4.73 -16.38 7.10
N GLU A 49 5.30 -17.51 6.71
CA GLU A 49 5.12 -18.11 5.37
C GLU A 49 5.70 -17.28 4.21
N ALA A 50 5.77 -17.89 3.03
CA ALA A 50 6.37 -17.25 1.85
C ALA A 50 5.42 -16.26 1.16
N ASP A 51 4.11 -16.46 1.32
CA ASP A 51 3.02 -15.62 0.82
C ASP A 51 2.47 -14.67 1.90
N GLY A 52 3.04 -14.65 3.11
CA GLY A 52 2.62 -13.71 4.15
C GLY A 52 3.05 -12.27 3.91
N ASP A 53 3.87 -11.99 2.90
CA ASP A 53 4.32 -10.64 2.56
C ASP A 53 3.88 -10.30 1.13
N GLY A 54 2.79 -9.54 1.02
CA GLY A 54 2.23 -9.12 -0.26
C GLY A 54 2.04 -7.61 -0.36
N PHE A 55 1.74 -7.13 -1.56
CA PHE A 55 1.36 -5.74 -1.77
C PHE A 55 0.15 -5.61 -2.71
N ILE A 56 -0.51 -4.46 -2.64
CA ILE A 56 -1.69 -4.12 -3.41
C ILE A 56 -1.71 -2.61 -3.67
N VAL A 57 -2.32 -2.21 -4.78
CA VAL A 57 -2.74 -0.82 -5.00
C VAL A 57 -4.25 -0.81 -5.15
N GLU A 58 -4.93 0.04 -4.38
CA GLU A 58 -6.39 0.20 -4.44
C GLU A 58 -6.76 1.62 -4.86
N TRP A 59 -7.96 1.75 -5.43
CA TRP A 59 -8.56 3.03 -5.75
C TRP A 59 -10.08 2.98 -5.65
N GLY A 60 -10.67 4.14 -5.39
CA GLY A 60 -12.11 4.28 -5.31
C GLY A 60 -12.51 5.43 -4.40
N ARG A 61 -13.75 5.35 -3.92
CA ARG A 61 -14.32 6.26 -2.93
C ARG A 61 -14.77 5.45 -1.74
N TRP A 62 -14.42 5.93 -0.56
CA TRP A 62 -14.78 5.28 0.69
C TRP A 62 -15.30 6.30 1.70
N ASP A 63 -16.27 5.88 2.51
CA ASP A 63 -16.99 6.74 3.45
C ASP A 63 -16.07 7.31 4.55
N TRP A 64 -15.08 6.52 4.99
CA TRP A 64 -14.05 6.97 5.94
C TRP A 64 -13.11 8.05 5.39
N ASN A 65 -13.16 8.32 4.08
CA ASN A 65 -12.38 9.37 3.41
C ASN A 65 -13.22 10.56 2.98
N ASP A 66 -14.37 10.79 3.62
CA ASP A 66 -15.32 11.84 3.22
C ASP A 66 -15.79 11.68 1.76
N ASP A 67 -15.85 10.42 1.28
CA ASP A 67 -16.18 10.03 -0.10
C ASP A 67 -15.25 10.65 -1.18
N LEU A 68 -14.08 11.15 -0.77
CA LEU A 68 -13.08 11.66 -1.71
C LEU A 68 -12.48 10.52 -2.55
N PRO A 69 -12.20 10.76 -3.85
CA PRO A 69 -11.43 9.84 -4.67
C PRO A 69 -10.09 9.56 -4.02
N ALA A 70 -9.71 8.30 -3.94
CA ALA A 70 -8.49 7.87 -3.28
C ALA A 70 -7.71 6.86 -4.11
N LEU A 71 -6.39 6.88 -3.90
CA LEU A 71 -5.42 5.90 -4.37
C LEU A 71 -4.61 5.47 -3.15
N SER A 72 -4.46 4.17 -2.91
CA SER A 72 -3.69 3.67 -1.77
C SER A 72 -2.68 2.61 -2.17
N PHE A 73 -1.56 2.59 -1.44
CA PHE A 73 -0.47 1.64 -1.60
C PHE A 73 -0.38 0.81 -0.31
N GLY A 74 -0.73 -0.47 -0.39
CA GLY A 74 -0.82 -1.36 0.75
C GLY A 74 0.24 -2.46 0.72
N ARG A 75 0.87 -2.73 1.86
CA ARG A 75 1.66 -3.95 2.11
C ARG A 75 0.93 -4.82 3.13
N LEU A 76 0.59 -6.04 2.76
CA LEU A 76 -0.05 -7.03 3.62
C LEU A 76 1.02 -7.89 4.30
N LEU A 77 0.87 -8.06 5.60
CA LEU A 77 1.77 -8.82 6.48
C LEU A 77 0.95 -9.85 7.26
N ALA A 78 1.13 -11.13 6.97
CA ALA A 78 0.61 -12.24 7.77
C ALA A 78 1.58 -12.50 8.91
N VAL A 79 1.23 -12.12 10.14
CA VAL A 79 2.12 -12.22 11.31
C VAL A 79 1.63 -13.27 12.29
N ARG A 80 2.55 -13.83 13.07
CA ARG A 80 2.20 -14.79 14.12
C ARG A 80 1.42 -14.09 15.23
N ASP A 81 0.25 -14.64 15.60
CA ASP A 81 -0.49 -14.22 16.78
C ASP A 81 0.42 -14.31 18.03
N THR A 82 0.66 -13.15 18.65
CA THR A 82 1.51 -13.01 19.85
C THR A 82 0.70 -13.08 21.15
N GLY A 83 -0.62 -13.26 21.07
CA GLY A 83 -1.57 -13.04 22.15
C GLY A 83 -2.07 -14.28 22.90
N GLY A 84 -1.42 -15.45 22.82
CA GLY A 84 -1.86 -16.57 23.66
C GLY A 84 -0.80 -17.64 23.92
N ASP A 85 -0.74 -18.04 25.18
CA ASP A 85 0.19 -19.00 25.81
C ASP A 85 -0.10 -20.48 25.41
N GLY A 86 -0.55 -20.69 24.17
CA GLY A 86 -1.07 -21.97 23.68
C GLY A 86 -0.28 -22.51 22.51
N ASP A 87 0.39 -23.64 22.73
CA ASP A 87 1.01 -24.49 21.71
C ASP A 87 -0.08 -25.17 20.89
N SER A 88 -0.56 -24.50 19.84
CA SER A 88 -1.49 -25.12 18.88
C SER A 88 -0.99 -24.86 17.47
N ALA A 89 -0.53 -25.94 16.82
CA ALA A 89 -0.03 -26.03 15.45
C ALA A 89 -1.05 -25.65 14.35
N HIS A 90 -2.17 -25.02 14.70
CA HIS A 90 -3.29 -24.67 13.81
C HIS A 90 -3.70 -23.20 13.91
N ARG A 91 -2.85 -22.35 14.50
CA ARG A 91 -3.15 -20.93 14.70
C ARG A 91 -3.10 -20.19 13.37
N GLN A 92 -4.21 -19.58 12.98
CA GLN A 92 -4.26 -18.73 11.78
C GLN A 92 -3.40 -17.47 11.99
N PRO A 93 -2.72 -16.98 10.95
CA PRO A 93 -1.98 -15.72 11.04
C PRO A 93 -2.93 -14.55 11.27
N GLU A 94 -2.43 -13.51 11.93
CA GLU A 94 -3.09 -12.20 11.93
C GLU A 94 -2.62 -11.44 10.70
N TYR A 95 -3.56 -10.90 9.92
CA TYR A 95 -3.20 -10.05 8.79
C TYR A 95 -3.17 -8.60 9.24
N TRP A 96 -2.10 -7.91 8.87
CA TRP A 96 -1.91 -6.48 9.08
C TRP A 96 -1.60 -5.81 7.76
N LYS A 97 -2.27 -4.69 7.48
CA LYS A 97 -2.02 -3.88 6.28
C LYS A 97 -1.34 -2.59 6.69
N VAL A 98 -0.16 -2.36 6.14
CA VAL A 98 0.54 -1.07 6.21
C VAL A 98 0.20 -0.32 4.94
N GLU A 99 -0.44 0.84 5.06
CA GLU A 99 -1.01 1.55 3.93
C GLU A 99 -0.57 3.02 3.91
N LEU A 100 -0.16 3.50 2.73
CA LEU A 100 -0.20 4.91 2.41
C LEU A 100 -1.46 5.18 1.61
N GLN A 101 -2.32 6.07 2.10
CA GLN A 101 -3.52 6.49 1.41
C GLN A 101 -3.39 7.93 0.93
N LEU A 102 -3.80 8.19 -0.32
CA LEU A 102 -3.77 9.49 -0.97
C LEU A 102 -5.21 9.84 -1.37
N CYS A 103 -5.76 10.91 -0.82
CA CYS A 103 -7.08 11.43 -1.20
C CYS A 103 -6.92 12.63 -2.14
N PHE A 104 -7.80 12.75 -3.12
CA PHE A 104 -7.76 13.79 -4.15
C PHE A 104 -9.03 14.64 -4.08
N ALA A 105 -8.93 15.88 -4.58
CA ALA A 105 -10.13 16.67 -4.85
C ALA A 105 -10.94 16.03 -5.98
N GLU A 106 -12.20 16.42 -6.09
CA GLU A 106 -12.99 16.10 -7.28
C GLU A 106 -12.39 16.72 -8.53
N ASP A 107 -12.26 15.93 -9.60
CA ASP A 107 -11.88 16.39 -10.92
C ASP A 107 -12.61 15.57 -12.00
N PRO A 108 -13.09 16.21 -13.09
CA PRO A 108 -13.69 15.50 -14.22
C PRO A 108 -12.81 14.37 -14.80
N ALA A 109 -11.49 14.45 -14.68
CA ALA A 109 -10.57 13.45 -15.19
C ALA A 109 -10.70 12.06 -14.53
N TRP A 110 -11.33 11.97 -13.36
CA TRP A 110 -11.63 10.72 -12.65
C TRP A 110 -13.07 10.65 -12.15
N ALA A 111 -14.00 11.34 -12.82
CA ALA A 111 -15.42 11.28 -12.49
C ALA A 111 -16.01 9.86 -12.58
N GLU A 112 -15.49 9.03 -13.48
CA GLU A 112 -15.90 7.64 -13.71
C GLU A 112 -14.98 6.64 -13.00
N LEU A 113 -14.35 7.03 -11.89
CA LEU A 113 -13.44 6.14 -11.14
C LEU A 113 -14.15 4.85 -10.68
N ASP A 114 -15.39 4.96 -10.26
CA ASP A 114 -16.20 3.83 -9.77
C ASP A 114 -16.66 2.89 -10.89
N ASP A 115 -16.65 3.37 -12.14
CA ASP A 115 -17.08 2.63 -13.33
C ASP A 115 -15.95 1.82 -13.98
N LEU A 116 -14.72 1.87 -13.43
CA LEU A 116 -13.56 1.13 -13.95
C LEU A 116 -13.73 -0.40 -13.89
N GLY A 117 -14.72 -0.89 -13.15
CA GLY A 117 -15.03 -2.33 -13.04
C GLY A 117 -14.02 -3.12 -12.20
N LEU A 118 -13.00 -2.46 -11.67
CA LEU A 118 -12.09 -2.98 -10.65
C LEU A 118 -11.64 -1.83 -9.74
N GLN A 119 -11.29 -2.15 -8.50
CA GLN A 119 -10.90 -1.18 -7.46
C GLN A 119 -9.50 -1.47 -6.90
N ASP A 120 -8.83 -2.50 -7.40
CA ASP A 120 -7.52 -2.91 -6.91
C ASP A 120 -6.75 -3.77 -7.91
N THR A 121 -5.44 -3.90 -7.69
CA THR A 121 -4.55 -4.73 -8.51
C THR A 121 -4.64 -6.23 -8.22
N GLY A 122 -5.34 -6.64 -7.17
CA GLY A 122 -5.12 -7.88 -6.46
C GLY A 122 -3.82 -7.87 -5.66
N PHE A 123 -3.74 -8.75 -4.65
CA PHE A 123 -2.51 -8.94 -3.89
C PHE A 123 -1.45 -9.68 -4.72
N ASP A 124 -0.24 -9.12 -4.75
CA ASP A 124 0.95 -9.76 -5.30
C ASP A 124 1.90 -10.17 -4.18
N HIS A 125 2.31 -11.44 -4.17
CA HIS A 125 3.15 -12.05 -3.13
C HIS A 125 4.52 -12.45 -3.65
N HIS A 126 4.98 -11.87 -4.76
CA HIS A 126 6.31 -12.17 -5.28
C HIS A 126 7.37 -11.84 -4.23
N ALA A 127 8.35 -12.74 -4.11
CA ALA A 127 9.45 -12.60 -3.17
C ALA A 127 10.24 -11.31 -3.42
N ILE A 128 10.77 -10.74 -2.32
CA ILE A 128 11.65 -9.57 -2.35
C ILE A 128 12.81 -9.79 -3.32
N GLY A 129 13.11 -8.76 -4.13
CA GLY A 129 14.14 -8.79 -5.17
C GLY A 129 13.52 -8.67 -6.56
N ALA A 130 14.21 -9.24 -7.56
CA ALA A 130 13.84 -9.07 -8.97
C ALA A 130 12.37 -9.43 -9.31
N PRO A 131 11.77 -10.50 -8.75
CA PRO A 131 10.36 -10.81 -8.99
C PRO A 131 9.42 -9.69 -8.53
N ARG A 132 9.58 -9.19 -7.29
CA ARG A 132 8.78 -8.07 -6.77
C ARG A 132 9.01 -6.77 -7.54
N THR A 133 10.25 -6.49 -7.96
CA THR A 133 10.54 -5.33 -8.82
C THR A 133 9.80 -5.41 -10.16
N ALA A 134 9.71 -6.61 -10.76
CA ALA A 134 8.95 -6.82 -11.99
C ALA A 134 7.44 -6.62 -11.76
N ALA A 135 6.89 -7.18 -10.68
CA ALA A 135 5.48 -7.01 -10.31
C ALA A 135 5.11 -5.53 -10.07
N LEU A 136 5.99 -4.75 -9.44
CA LEU A 136 5.81 -3.30 -9.27
C LEU A 136 5.80 -2.56 -10.60
N ALA A 137 6.68 -2.91 -11.54
CA ALA A 137 6.67 -2.33 -12.88
C ALA A 137 5.39 -2.68 -13.66
N GLU A 138 4.89 -3.91 -13.54
CA GLU A 138 3.61 -4.32 -14.14
C GLU A 138 2.42 -3.58 -13.51
N THR A 139 2.42 -3.43 -12.19
CA THR A 139 1.41 -2.67 -11.45
C THR A 139 1.38 -1.21 -11.91
N LEU A 140 2.54 -0.55 -12.00
CA LEU A 140 2.62 0.81 -12.50
C LEU A 140 2.12 0.90 -13.96
N ARG A 141 2.47 -0.07 -14.81
CA ARG A 141 1.97 -0.12 -16.20
C ARG A 141 0.45 -0.27 -16.26
N LEU A 142 -0.13 -1.08 -15.37
CA LEU A 142 -1.59 -1.24 -15.25
C LEU A 142 -2.23 0.09 -14.86
N ILE A 143 -1.75 0.73 -13.79
CA ILE A 143 -2.24 2.04 -13.32
C ILE A 143 -2.20 3.08 -14.45
N GLN A 144 -1.08 3.17 -15.17
CA GLN A 144 -0.92 4.13 -16.27
C GLN A 144 -1.78 3.79 -17.50
N SER A 145 -2.32 2.58 -17.59
CA SER A 145 -3.21 2.18 -18.70
C SER A 145 -4.64 2.71 -18.56
N TYR A 146 -5.06 3.07 -17.33
CA TYR A 146 -6.35 3.69 -17.06
C TYR A 146 -6.21 5.22 -17.04
N PRO A 147 -6.91 5.96 -17.91
CA PRO A 147 -6.80 7.42 -17.98
C PRO A 147 -7.07 8.15 -16.65
N GLN A 148 -8.04 7.66 -15.87
CA GLN A 148 -8.43 8.20 -14.56
C GLN A 148 -7.28 8.07 -13.56
N LEU A 149 -6.72 6.86 -13.42
CA LEU A 149 -5.62 6.60 -12.50
C LEU A 149 -4.34 7.31 -12.94
N ALA A 150 -4.07 7.35 -14.25
CA ALA A 150 -2.95 8.12 -14.79
C ALA A 150 -3.11 9.63 -14.53
N ALA A 151 -4.33 10.16 -14.53
CA ALA A 151 -4.61 11.55 -14.16
C ALA A 151 -4.40 11.80 -12.67
N MET A 152 -4.90 10.92 -11.80
CA MET A 152 -4.64 10.97 -10.35
C MET A 152 -3.14 10.89 -10.05
N TRP A 153 -2.39 10.07 -10.80
CA TRP A 153 -0.93 9.95 -10.67
C TRP A 153 -0.18 11.24 -10.94
N ARG A 154 -0.73 12.13 -11.78
CA ARG A 154 -0.14 13.44 -12.09
C ARG A 154 -0.72 14.56 -11.23
N ALA A 155 -1.75 14.27 -10.44
CA ALA A 155 -2.40 15.24 -9.58
C ALA A 155 -1.67 15.33 -8.23
N THR A 156 -1.99 16.38 -7.48
CA THR A 156 -1.52 16.58 -6.11
C THR A 156 -2.61 16.10 -5.15
N PRO A 157 -2.34 15.10 -4.28
CA PRO A 157 -3.27 14.73 -3.22
C PRO A 157 -3.61 15.92 -2.32
N VAL A 158 -4.85 15.99 -1.86
CA VAL A 158 -5.29 17.01 -0.87
C VAL A 158 -5.09 16.54 0.57
N ARG A 159 -5.00 15.23 0.77
CA ARG A 159 -4.73 14.59 2.06
C ARG A 159 -3.95 13.31 1.82
N SER A 160 -3.02 13.00 2.70
CA SER A 160 -2.39 11.68 2.76
C SER A 160 -2.24 11.22 4.20
N ALA A 161 -2.16 9.91 4.40
CA ALA A 161 -1.87 9.33 5.70
C ALA A 161 -1.19 7.97 5.56
N VAL A 162 -0.29 7.65 6.48
CA VAL A 162 0.23 6.30 6.68
C VAL A 162 -0.49 5.68 7.86
N ALA A 163 -1.00 4.47 7.69
CA ALA A 163 -1.66 3.70 8.74
C ALA A 163 -1.12 2.27 8.79
N SER A 164 -1.31 1.62 9.94
CA SER A 164 -1.13 0.18 10.10
C SER A 164 -2.31 -0.36 10.88
N GLU A 165 -3.06 -1.21 10.23
CA GLU A 165 -4.33 -1.71 10.75
C GLU A 165 -4.40 -3.22 10.60
N ARG A 166 -5.13 -3.85 11.52
CA ARG A 166 -5.43 -5.28 11.41
C ARG A 166 -6.42 -5.45 10.25
N ALA A 167 -6.04 -6.26 9.27
CA ALA A 167 -6.91 -6.67 8.18
C ALA A 167 -7.73 -7.90 8.65
N GLY A 168 -9.03 -7.73 8.89
CA GLY A 168 -9.94 -8.79 9.31
C GLY A 168 -11.12 -8.32 10.13
#